data_AF-A0A832N679-F1
#
_entry.id   AF-A0A832N679-F1
#
_cell.length_a   1.000
_cell.length_b   1.000
_cell.length_c   1.000
_cell.angle_alpha   90.00
_cell.angle_beta   90.00
_cell.angle_gamma   90.00
#
_symmetry.space_group_name_H-M   'P 1'
#
loop_
_entity.id
_entity.type
_entity.pdbx_description
1 polymer ?
#
loop_
_entity_poly.entity_id
_entity_poly.type
_entity_poly.pdbx_seq_one_letter_code
_entity_poly.pdbx_strand_id
1 'polypeptide(L)'
;SKSKYLRLMEGFNIEILDYSDNIVKATYIDDRLDTAKQLKAKIVQWIPEDYKKEIIVWKPDRKIKVLGEKYLENVKDGEVIHAIRYGFLKREGEYFIWMHK
;
A
#
# COMPACT_ATOMS: atom_id res chain seq x y z
N SER A 1 0.04 -7.73 19.81
CA SER A 1 -0.37 -6.36 20.17
C SER A 1 -0.61 -5.56 18.90
N LYS A 2 -1.80 -4.98 18.72
CA LYS A 2 -2.09 -4.07 17.59
C LYS A 2 -1.36 -2.73 17.85
N SER A 3 -0.81 -2.10 16.81
CA SER A 3 -0.05 -0.86 16.97
C SER A 3 -0.99 0.30 17.29
N LYS A 4 -0.75 1.04 18.38
CA LYS A 4 -1.52 2.24 18.72
C LYS A 4 -1.27 3.40 17.74
N TYR A 5 -0.05 3.49 17.23
CA TYR A 5 0.38 4.53 16.29
C TYR A 5 0.86 3.91 14.98
N LEU A 6 0.50 4.52 13.86
CA LEU A 6 0.97 4.15 12.53
C LEU A 6 1.50 5.39 11.80
N ARG A 7 2.51 5.18 10.95
CA ARG A 7 2.96 6.15 9.94
C ARG A 7 2.51 5.65 8.58
N LEU A 8 1.68 6.43 7.90
CA LEU A 8 1.41 6.22 6.49
C LEU A 8 2.70 6.54 5.72
N MET A 9 3.19 5.59 4.92
CA MET A 9 4.45 5.76 4.16
C MET A 9 4.34 6.98 3.25
N GLU A 10 5.36 7.85 3.29
CA GLU A 10 5.37 9.17 2.61
C GLU A 10 4.15 10.07 2.91
N GLY A 11 3.37 9.75 3.95
CA GLY A 11 2.16 10.48 4.36
C GLY A 11 2.31 11.10 5.74
N PHE A 12 1.40 10.76 6.64
CA PHE A 12 1.31 11.35 7.98
C PHE A 12 1.19 10.31 9.10
N ASN A 13 1.34 10.77 10.34
CA ASN A 13 1.18 9.97 11.54
C ASN A 13 -0.28 9.94 11.98
N ILE A 14 -0.74 8.76 12.43
CA ILE A 14 -2.09 8.57 12.95
C ILE A 14 -2.07 7.82 14.29
N GLU A 15 -3.03 8.16 15.15
CA GLU A 15 -3.37 7.39 16.35
C GLU A 15 -4.63 6.57 16.07
N ILE A 16 -4.57 5.28 16.34
CA ILE A 16 -5.74 4.41 16.21
C ILE A 16 -6.62 4.58 17.46
N LEU A 17 -7.86 4.99 17.23
CA LEU A 17 -8.87 5.20 18.26
C LEU A 17 -9.67 3.92 18.51
N ASP A 18 -10.03 3.21 17.44
CA ASP A 18 -10.90 2.04 17.52
C ASP A 18 -10.70 1.08 16.34
N TYR A 19 -10.96 -0.20 16.61
CA TYR A 19 -11.03 -1.27 15.62
C TYR A 19 -12.45 -1.87 15.65
N SER A 20 -13.35 -1.36 14.80
CA SER A 20 -14.75 -1.84 14.71
C SER A 20 -15.10 -2.21 13.27
N ASP A 21 -15.87 -3.30 13.10
CA ASP A 21 -16.57 -3.65 11.85
C ASP A 21 -15.75 -3.50 10.56
N ASN A 22 -14.56 -4.08 10.53
CA ASN A 22 -13.60 -4.03 9.40
C ASN A 22 -13.07 -2.63 9.04
N ILE A 23 -13.35 -1.63 9.88
CA ILE A 23 -12.88 -0.25 9.74
C ILE A 23 -11.94 0.06 10.91
N VAL A 24 -10.91 0.84 10.61
CA VAL A 24 -10.04 1.39 11.64
C VAL A 24 -10.34 2.88 11.74
N LYS A 25 -10.84 3.32 12.89
CA LYS A 25 -11.01 4.75 13.17
C LYS A 25 -9.71 5.28 13.73
N ALA A 26 -9.21 6.35 13.13
CA ALA A 26 -7.95 6.96 13.52
C ALA A 26 -8.06 8.48 13.46
N THR A 27 -7.18 9.16 14.21
CA THR A 27 -7.03 10.61 14.14
C THR A 27 -5.65 10.98 13.61
N TYR A 28 -5.59 12.10 12.88
CA TYR A 28 -4.36 12.71 12.43
C TYR A 28 -3.55 13.23 13.63
N ILE A 29 -2.22 13.10 13.55
CA ILE A 29 -1.28 13.66 14.53
C ILE A 29 -0.48 14.80 13.90
N ASP A 30 0.45 14.46 12.99
CA ASP A 30 1.29 15.39 12.24
C ASP A 30 1.98 14.69 11.06
N ASP A 31 2.74 15.45 10.26
CA ASP A 31 3.49 14.93 9.11
C ASP A 31 4.95 14.59 9.44
N ARG A 32 5.39 14.77 10.68
CA ARG A 32 6.82 14.72 11.04
C ARG A 32 7.34 13.29 11.22
N LEU A 33 8.49 12.98 10.62
CA LEU A 33 9.16 11.70 10.84
C LEU A 33 9.67 11.53 12.29
N ASP A 34 10.06 12.62 12.95
CA ASP A 34 10.51 12.56 14.34
C ASP A 34 9.42 12.09 15.29
N THR A 35 8.18 12.54 15.07
CA THR A 35 7.01 12.09 15.83
C THR A 35 6.78 10.59 15.65
N ALA A 36 6.92 10.08 14.42
CA ALA A 36 6.85 8.65 14.15
C ALA A 36 7.90 7.85 14.94
N LYS A 37 9.14 8.35 14.99
CA LYS A 37 10.25 7.72 15.74
C LYS A 37 9.98 7.72 17.24
N GLN A 38 9.57 8.86 17.81
CA GLN A 38 9.26 9.01 19.23
C GLN A 38 8.13 8.07 19.67
N LEU A 39 7.06 7.99 18.87
CA LEU A 39 5.92 7.11 19.10
C LEU A 39 6.19 5.64 18.78
N LYS A 40 7.37 5.31 18.22
CA LYS A 40 7.71 3.99 17.69
C LYS A 40 6.63 3.48 16.71
N ALA A 41 6.07 4.40 15.91
CA ALA A 41 5.00 4.12 14.98
C ALA A 41 5.49 3.17 13.86
N LYS A 42 4.68 2.16 13.53
CA LYS A 42 4.98 1.27 12.41
C LYS A 42 4.66 1.95 11.08
N ILE A 43 5.58 1.88 10.12
CA ILE A 43 5.37 2.40 8.77
C ILE A 43 4.58 1.38 7.93
N VAL A 44 3.44 1.82 7.40
CA VAL A 44 2.53 1.00 6.59
C VAL A 44 2.35 1.59 5.19
N GLN A 45 2.29 0.71 4.19
CA GLN A 45 1.84 1.08 2.85
C GLN A 45 0.33 1.36 2.92
N TRP A 46 -0.12 2.33 2.15
CA TRP A 46 -1.52 2.71 2.06
C TRP A 46 -1.84 3.16 0.64
N ILE A 47 -3.13 3.20 0.32
CA ILE A 47 -3.67 3.74 -0.93
C ILE A 47 -4.92 4.53 -0.54
N PRO A 48 -5.10 5.79 -0.98
CA PRO A 48 -6.34 6.52 -0.75
C PRO A 48 -7.52 5.77 -1.37
N GLU A 49 -8.67 5.76 -0.69
CA GLU A 49 -9.87 5.05 -1.12
C GLU A 49 -10.28 5.42 -2.56
N ASP A 50 -10.28 6.70 -2.89
CA ASP A 50 -10.66 7.21 -4.23
C ASP A 50 -9.64 6.88 -5.33
N TYR A 51 -8.43 6.46 -4.94
CA TYR A 51 -7.32 6.18 -5.83
C TYR A 51 -6.96 4.68 -5.86
N LYS A 52 -7.75 3.82 -5.23
CA LYS A 52 -7.54 2.38 -5.31
C LYS A 52 -8.19 1.77 -6.56
N LYS A 53 -7.58 0.69 -7.04
CA LYS A 53 -8.12 -0.19 -8.07
C LYS A 53 -7.73 -1.63 -7.77
N GLU A 54 -8.62 -2.57 -8.07
CA GLU A 54 -8.27 -3.99 -8.08
C GLU A 54 -7.44 -4.32 -9.32
N ILE A 55 -6.26 -4.92 -9.12
CA ILE A 55 -5.40 -5.44 -10.18
C ILE A 55 -5.17 -6.93 -9.98
N ILE A 56 -4.82 -7.62 -11.06
CA ILE A 56 -4.42 -9.03 -11.02
C ILE A 56 -2.90 -9.09 -11.10
N VAL A 57 -2.27 -9.71 -10.10
CA VAL A 57 -0.85 -10.03 -10.12
C VAL A 57 -0.67 -11.53 -10.33
N TRP A 58 0.05 -11.91 -11.38
CA TRP A 58 0.47 -13.27 -11.64
C TRP A 58 1.81 -13.54 -10.95
N LYS A 59 1.76 -14.33 -9.89
CA LYS A 59 2.93 -14.89 -9.20
C LYS A 59 3.30 -16.25 -9.81
N PRO A 60 4.49 -16.81 -9.52
CA PRO A 60 4.94 -18.08 -10.09
C PRO A 60 3.94 -19.24 -9.92
N ASP A 61 3.20 -19.25 -8.81
CA ASP A 61 2.27 -20.31 -8.43
C ASP A 61 0.80 -20.03 -8.79
N ARG A 62 0.40 -18.75 -8.90
CA ARG A 62 -1.01 -18.36 -9.03
C ARG A 62 -1.23 -16.91 -9.45
N LYS A 63 -2.43 -16.62 -9.94
CA LYS A 63 -2.94 -15.25 -10.09
C LYS A 63 -3.68 -14.83 -8.82
N ILE A 64 -3.40 -13.64 -8.32
CA ILE A 64 -4.07 -13.06 -7.15
C ILE A 64 -4.63 -11.67 -7.48
N LYS A 65 -5.80 -11.37 -6.91
CA LYS A 65 -6.36 -10.02 -6.90
C LYS A 65 -5.77 -9.24 -5.73
N VAL A 66 -5.29 -8.04 -6.01
CA VAL A 66 -4.73 -7.12 -5.00
C VAL A 66 -5.20 -5.70 -5.27
N LEU A 67 -5.09 -4.83 -4.28
CA LEU A 67 -5.30 -3.40 -4.46
C LEU A 67 -4.00 -2.75 -4.94
N GLY A 68 -4.11 -1.96 -5.99
CA GLY A 68 -3.07 -1.08 -6.50
C GLY A 68 -3.61 0.33 -6.71
N GLU A 69 -2.73 1.26 -7.07
CA GLU A 69 -3.09 2.65 -7.30
C GLU A 69 -3.67 2.82 -8.72
N LYS A 70 -4.65 3.71 -8.89
CA LYS A 70 -5.37 3.90 -10.17
C LYS A 70 -4.44 4.21 -11.35
N TYR A 71 -3.33 4.90 -11.13
CA TYR A 71 -2.38 5.23 -12.19
C TYR A 71 -1.71 4.01 -12.83
N LEU A 72 -1.82 2.81 -12.24
CA LEU A 72 -1.35 1.57 -12.85
C LEU A 72 -2.04 1.27 -14.19
N GLU A 73 -3.19 1.90 -14.46
CA GLU A 73 -3.84 1.86 -15.79
C GLU A 73 -3.00 2.48 -16.90
N ASN A 74 -2.12 3.41 -16.57
CA ASN A 74 -1.27 4.11 -17.55
C ASN A 74 0.00 3.32 -17.88
N VAL A 75 0.29 2.24 -17.15
CA VAL A 75 1.45 1.40 -17.39
C VAL A 75 1.26 0.64 -18.70
N LYS A 76 2.19 0.82 -19.62
CA LYS A 76 2.09 0.24 -20.96
C LYS A 76 2.40 -1.25 -20.92
N ASP A 77 1.82 -1.99 -21.85
CA ASP A 77 2.14 -3.41 -22.01
C ASP A 77 3.65 -3.60 -22.23
N GLY A 78 4.25 -4.57 -21.53
CA GLY A 78 5.70 -4.78 -21.53
C GLY A 78 6.49 -3.96 -20.51
N GLU A 79 5.94 -2.88 -19.96
CA GLU A 79 6.63 -1.99 -19.03
C GLU A 79 6.86 -2.65 -17.66
N VAL A 80 8.01 -2.36 -17.04
CA VAL A 80 8.38 -2.83 -15.70
C VAL A 80 8.34 -1.68 -14.71
N ILE A 81 7.60 -1.87 -13.63
CA ILE A 81 7.46 -0.89 -12.53
C ILE A 81 7.96 -1.48 -11.22
N HIS A 82 8.38 -0.61 -10.30
CA HIS A 82 8.70 -1.00 -8.92
C HIS A 82 7.52 -0.69 -8.00
N ALA A 83 6.75 -1.72 -7.65
CA ALA A 83 5.70 -1.62 -6.65
C ALA A 83 6.32 -1.63 -5.24
N ILE A 84 6.36 -0.46 -4.59
CA ILE A 84 7.11 -0.23 -3.35
C ILE A 84 6.74 -1.27 -2.28
N ARG A 85 7.77 -1.91 -1.69
CA ARG A 85 7.69 -3.01 -0.70
C ARG A 85 7.04 -4.31 -1.19
N TYR A 86 6.57 -4.37 -2.43
CA TYR A 86 6.02 -5.57 -3.07
C TYR A 86 7.02 -6.25 -4.01
N GLY A 87 7.69 -5.47 -4.85
CA GLY A 87 8.69 -5.92 -5.81
C GLY A 87 8.48 -5.35 -7.22
N PHE A 88 9.22 -5.89 -8.18
CA PHE A 88 9.11 -5.52 -9.59
C PHE A 88 7.96 -6.25 -10.28
N LEU A 89 7.19 -5.50 -11.06
CA LEU A 89 6.03 -5.99 -11.80
C LEU A 89 6.17 -5.61 -13.27
N LYS A 90 5.95 -6.57 -14.18
CA LYS A 90 5.85 -6.31 -15.62
C LYS A 90 4.38 -6.31 -16.05
N ARG A 91 3.91 -5.31 -16.79
CA ARG A 91 2.56 -5.32 -17.38
C ARG A 91 2.50 -6.34 -18.52
N GLU A 92 1.48 -7.19 -18.51
CA GLU A 92 1.20 -8.17 -19.56
C GLU A 92 -0.31 -8.30 -19.75
N GLY A 93 -0.83 -7.66 -20.80
CA GLY A 93 -2.26 -7.57 -21.09
C GLY A 93 -3.03 -6.97 -19.91
N GLU A 94 -3.92 -7.77 -19.32
CA GLU A 94 -4.78 -7.32 -18.20
C GLU A 94 -4.13 -7.46 -16.82
N TYR A 95 -3.03 -8.21 -16.69
CA TYR A 95 -2.39 -8.51 -15.41
C TYR A 95 -0.96 -7.96 -15.32
N PHE A 96 -0.39 -8.06 -14.13
CA PHE A 96 1.02 -7.78 -13.88
C PHE A 96 1.74 -9.09 -13.52
N ILE A 97 2.85 -9.40 -14.17
CA ILE A 97 3.71 -10.53 -13.80
C ILE A 97 4.64 -10.06 -12.69
N TRP A 98 4.64 -10.75 -11.55
CA TRP A 98 5.60 -10.52 -10.49
C TRP A 98 6.96 -11.13 -10.86
N MET A 99 8.01 -10.30 -10.83
CA MET A 99 9.35 -10.71 -11.26
C MET A 99 10.20 -11.16 -10.07
N HIS A 100 10.51 -10.23 -9.17
CA HIS A 100 11.22 -10.48 -7.92
C HIS A 100 10.99 -9.30 -6.97
N LYS A 101 11.48 -9.41 -5.73
CA LYS A 101 11.48 -8.33 -4.74
C LYS A 101 12.76 -7.53 -4.79
#